data_AF-A6ZVW7-F1
#
_entry.id   AF-A6ZVW7-F1
#
_cell.length_a   1.000
_cell.length_b   1.000
_cell.length_c   1.000
_cell.angle_alpha   90.00
_cell.angle_beta   90.00
_cell.angle_gamma   90.00
#
_symmetry.space_group_name_H-M   'P 1'
#
loop_
_entity.id
_entity.type
_entity.pdbx_description
1 polymer ?
#
loop_
_entity_poly.entity_id
_entity_poly.type
_entity_poly.pdbx_seq_one_letter_code
_entity_poly.pdbx_strand_id
1 'polypeptide(L)'
;MGAKVSNFMNVVILVAVVSVCNSCVYASSRLIQALGASGQLPSVCSYMDRKGRPLVGIGISGAFGLLGFLVASKKEDEVFTWLFVLCSISSFFTWFCICMSQIRFRMALKAQGRSNDEIAYKSILGVYGGILGCVLNALLIAGEIYVSAAPVGSPSSAEAFFEYCLSIPIMIVVYFAHRFYRRDWKHFYIKRSEIDLDTGCSVENLELFKAQKEAEKQLIASKPFYYKIYRFWC
;
A
#
# COMPACT_ATOMS: atom_id res chain seq x y z
N MET A 1 17.67 -27.94 -27.40
CA MET A 1 16.90 -26.68 -27.46
C MET A 1 16.51 -26.13 -26.09
N GLY A 2 16.39 -26.96 -25.04
CA GLY A 2 15.96 -26.53 -23.69
C GLY A 2 16.89 -25.58 -22.92
N ALA A 3 18.22 -25.73 -23.01
CA ALA A 3 19.16 -24.87 -22.26
C ALA A 3 19.14 -23.39 -22.71
N LYS A 4 18.92 -23.13 -24.02
CA LYS A 4 18.80 -21.76 -24.54
C LYS A 4 17.53 -21.07 -24.02
N VAL A 5 16.43 -21.81 -23.93
CA VAL A 5 15.15 -21.30 -23.40
C VAL A 5 15.26 -21.03 -21.90
N SER A 6 15.88 -21.93 -21.13
CA SER A 6 16.11 -21.72 -19.69
C SER A 6 17.01 -20.50 -19.42
N ASN A 7 18.11 -20.35 -20.16
CA ASN A 7 18.99 -19.17 -20.01
C ASN A 7 18.29 -17.86 -20.41
N PHE A 8 17.46 -17.88 -21.45
CA PHE A 8 16.65 -16.72 -21.82
C PHE A 8 15.67 -16.33 -20.70
N MET A 9 14.95 -17.31 -20.15
CA MET A 9 14.03 -17.09 -19.02
C MET A 9 14.75 -16.53 -17.79
N ASN A 10 15.93 -17.04 -17.47
CA ASN A 10 16.73 -16.54 -16.34
C ASN A 10 17.11 -15.07 -16.53
N VAL A 11 17.51 -14.66 -17.73
CA VAL A 11 17.81 -13.26 -18.04
C VAL A 11 16.57 -12.38 -17.86
N VAL A 12 15.40 -12.83 -18.35
CA VAL A 12 14.14 -12.09 -18.18
C VAL A 12 13.79 -11.93 -16.71
N ILE A 13 13.92 -13.00 -15.91
CA ILE A 13 13.68 -12.97 -14.46
C ILE A 13 14.65 -11.98 -13.79
N LEU A 14 15.94 -12.01 -14.12
CA LEU A 14 16.92 -11.07 -13.56
C LEU A 14 16.57 -9.62 -13.86
N VAL A 15 16.19 -9.30 -15.10
CA VAL A 15 15.77 -7.95 -15.48
C VAL A 15 14.50 -7.52 -14.72
N ALA A 16 13.52 -8.43 -14.61
CA ALA A 16 12.29 -8.17 -13.87
C ALA A 16 12.56 -7.91 -12.38
N VAL A 17 13.41 -8.72 -11.75
CA VAL A 17 13.80 -8.58 -10.35
C VAL A 17 14.54 -7.26 -10.10
N VAL A 18 15.50 -6.89 -10.96
CA VAL A 18 16.21 -5.60 -10.83
C VAL A 18 15.25 -4.42 -10.95
N SER A 19 14.28 -4.50 -11.88
CA SER A 19 13.26 -3.46 -12.08
C SER A 19 12.37 -3.27 -10.85
N VAL A 20 11.85 -4.37 -10.28
CA VAL A 20 11.00 -4.29 -9.08
C VAL A 20 11.81 -3.84 -7.86
N CYS A 21 13.05 -4.29 -7.69
CA CYS A 21 13.92 -3.84 -6.59
C CYS A 21 14.16 -2.33 -6.62
N ASN A 22 14.47 -1.76 -7.80
CA ASN A 22 14.64 -0.32 -7.92
C ASN A 22 13.35 0.45 -7.57
N SER A 23 12.20 -0.04 -8.03
CA SER A 23 10.89 0.56 -7.76
C SER A 23 10.53 0.50 -6.27
N CYS A 24 10.80 -0.61 -5.59
CA CYS A 24 10.56 -0.77 -4.16
C CYS A 24 11.43 0.17 -3.32
N VAL A 25 12.72 0.30 -3.62
CA VAL A 25 13.61 1.25 -2.90
C VAL A 25 13.16 2.70 -3.12
N TYR A 26 12.77 3.04 -4.35
CA TYR A 26 12.24 4.35 -4.68
C TYR A 26 10.94 4.67 -3.91
N ALA A 27 10.02 3.71 -3.83
CA ALA A 27 8.74 3.86 -3.14
C ALA A 27 8.93 3.95 -1.62
N SER A 28 9.64 3.01 -1.01
CA SER A 28 9.85 2.95 0.44
C SER A 28 10.55 4.20 0.99
N SER A 29 11.58 4.67 0.29
CA SER A 29 12.31 5.88 0.72
C SER A 29 11.45 7.14 0.72
N ARG A 30 10.51 7.28 -0.23
CA ARG A 30 9.54 8.39 -0.26
C ARG A 30 8.43 8.24 0.76
N LEU A 31 7.96 7.01 1.00
CA LEU A 31 6.97 6.76 2.05
C LEU A 31 7.53 7.17 3.42
N ILE A 32 8.78 6.79 3.73
CA ILE A 32 9.47 7.21 4.96
C ILE A 32 9.58 8.74 5.04
N GLN A 33 9.95 9.39 3.94
CA GLN A 33 10.07 10.85 3.90
C GLN A 33 8.74 11.56 4.10
N ALA A 34 7.68 11.09 3.44
CA ALA A 34 6.33 11.64 3.57
C ALA A 34 5.81 11.49 5.01
N LEU A 35 6.03 10.31 5.62
CA LEU A 35 5.69 10.08 7.03
C LEU A 35 6.47 10.99 7.97
N GLY A 36 7.76 11.24 7.69
CA GLY A 36 8.56 12.21 8.43
C GLY A 36 8.02 13.64 8.29
N ALA A 37 7.66 14.06 7.07
CA ALA A 37 7.12 15.38 6.78
C ALA A 37 5.75 15.61 7.43
N SER A 38 4.90 14.58 7.51
CA SER A 38 3.63 14.61 8.24
C SER A 38 3.79 14.47 9.77
N GLY A 39 5.02 14.45 10.28
CA GLY A 39 5.33 14.31 11.70
C GLY A 39 5.04 12.92 12.30
N GLN A 40 4.72 11.92 11.48
CA GLN A 40 4.47 10.53 11.92
C GLN A 40 5.77 9.81 12.33
N LEU A 41 6.90 10.20 11.73
CA LEU A 41 8.24 9.70 12.06
C LEU A 41 9.15 10.80 12.64
N PRO A 42 10.32 10.45 13.20
CA PRO A 42 11.34 11.43 13.58
C PRO A 42 11.63 12.44 12.48
N SER A 43 11.91 13.70 12.86
CA SER A 43 12.21 14.79 11.93
C SER A 43 13.41 14.49 11.03
N VAL A 44 14.31 13.60 11.46
CA VAL A 44 15.41 13.12 10.62
C VAL A 44 14.91 12.42 9.35
N CYS A 45 13.78 11.71 9.42
CA CYS A 45 13.19 11.03 8.27
C CYS A 45 12.62 12.00 7.23
N SER A 46 12.28 13.24 7.59
CA SER A 46 11.75 14.24 6.64
C SER A 46 12.83 14.89 5.76
N TYR A 47 14.11 14.68 6.09
CA TYR A 47 15.24 15.29 5.41
C TYR A 47 15.30 14.93 3.91
N MET A 48 15.46 15.96 3.09
CA MET A 48 15.74 15.83 1.66
C MET A 48 17.06 16.51 1.31
N ASP A 49 17.88 15.82 0.50
CA ASP A 49 19.08 16.40 -0.09
C ASP A 49 18.71 17.50 -1.11
N ARG A 50 19.68 18.36 -1.47
CA ARG A 50 19.56 19.44 -2.47
C ARG A 50 19.05 18.95 -3.83
N LYS A 51 19.26 17.67 -4.15
CA LYS A 51 18.76 17.01 -5.37
C LYS A 51 17.38 16.36 -5.22
N GLY A 52 16.66 16.62 -4.12
CA GLY A 52 15.34 16.06 -3.81
C GLY A 52 15.36 14.58 -3.44
N ARG A 53 16.48 14.07 -2.91
CA ARG A 53 16.67 12.66 -2.59
C ARG A 53 16.50 12.42 -1.08
N PRO A 54 15.59 11.52 -0.64
CA PRO A 54 15.41 11.18 0.77
C PRO A 54 16.50 10.23 1.26
N LEU A 55 17.68 10.75 1.61
CA LEU A 55 18.85 9.93 1.98
C LEU A 55 18.59 9.00 3.17
N VAL A 56 17.88 9.49 4.19
CA VAL A 56 17.55 8.71 5.38
C VAL A 56 16.62 7.54 5.02
N GLY A 57 15.61 7.79 4.18
CA GLY A 57 14.73 6.73 3.69
C GLY A 57 15.46 5.69 2.84
N ILE A 58 16.44 6.11 2.03
CA ILE A 58 17.29 5.19 1.24
C ILE A 58 18.16 4.35 2.17
N GLY A 59 18.79 4.97 3.17
CA GLY A 59 19.63 4.27 4.16
C GLY A 59 18.86 3.22 4.95
N ILE A 60 17.66 3.56 5.43
CA ILE A 60 16.77 2.61 6.13
C ILE A 60 16.38 1.46 5.19
N SER A 61 15.92 1.77 3.97
CA SER A 61 15.53 0.74 2.99
C SER A 61 16.71 -0.18 2.64
N GLY A 62 17.91 0.37 2.50
CA GLY A 62 19.13 -0.37 2.25
C GLY A 62 19.52 -1.27 3.42
N ALA A 63 19.41 -0.79 4.66
CA ALA A 63 19.69 -1.58 5.87
C ALA A 63 18.77 -2.80 5.98
N PHE A 64 17.47 -2.64 5.70
CA PHE A 64 16.55 -3.79 5.61
C PHE A 64 16.85 -4.69 4.41
N GLY A 65 17.29 -4.11 3.28
CA GLY A 65 17.74 -4.87 2.12
C GLY A 65 18.91 -5.82 2.41
N LEU A 66 19.77 -5.49 3.38
CA LEU A 66 20.87 -6.38 3.81
C LEU A 66 20.37 -7.70 4.41
N LEU A 67 19.12 -7.77 4.90
CA LEU A 67 18.53 -9.02 5.36
C LEU A 67 18.42 -10.05 4.24
N GLY A 68 18.40 -9.62 2.97
CA GLY A 68 18.45 -10.53 1.82
C GLY A 68 19.72 -11.38 1.78
N PHE A 69 20.83 -10.95 2.38
CA PHE A 69 22.05 -11.77 2.47
C PHE A 69 21.90 -13.00 3.35
N LEU A 70 20.87 -13.07 4.20
CA LEU A 70 20.58 -14.26 5.02
C LEU A 70 20.24 -15.49 4.16
N VAL A 71 19.80 -15.28 2.91
CA VAL A 71 19.53 -16.34 1.94
C VAL A 71 20.82 -17.09 1.56
N ALA A 72 22.00 -16.47 1.67
CA ALA A 72 23.30 -17.14 1.45
C ALA A 72 23.71 -18.10 2.58
N SER A 73 22.86 -18.28 3.61
CA SER A 73 23.09 -19.24 4.68
C SER A 73 22.74 -20.68 4.25
N LYS A 74 23.09 -21.68 5.08
CA LYS A 74 22.76 -23.09 4.82
C LYS A 74 21.25 -23.39 4.83
N LYS A 75 20.42 -22.43 5.23
CA LYS A 75 18.96 -22.53 5.37
C LYS A 75 18.26 -21.59 4.39
N GLU A 76 18.67 -21.62 3.12
CA GLU A 76 18.16 -20.75 2.06
C GLU A 76 16.62 -20.75 1.97
N ASP A 77 16.03 -21.94 1.86
CA ASP A 77 14.58 -22.11 1.67
C ASP A 77 13.75 -21.60 2.85
N GLU A 78 14.22 -21.84 4.08
CA GLU A 78 13.57 -21.38 5.31
C GLU A 78 13.60 -19.84 5.39
N VAL A 79 14.77 -19.24 5.19
CA VAL A 79 14.92 -17.76 5.21
C VAL A 79 14.09 -17.10 4.11
N PHE A 80 14.10 -17.67 2.91
CA PHE A 80 13.27 -17.17 1.81
C PHE A 80 11.78 -17.22 2.15
N THR A 81 11.33 -18.33 2.73
CA THR A 81 9.93 -18.53 3.14
C THR A 81 9.52 -17.48 4.19
N TRP A 82 10.36 -17.22 5.18
CA TRP A 82 10.09 -16.21 6.21
C TRP A 82 9.95 -14.81 5.61
N LEU A 83 10.87 -14.41 4.74
CA LEU A 83 10.85 -13.10 4.08
C LEU A 83 9.65 -12.96 3.13
N PHE A 84 9.30 -14.04 2.42
CA PHE A 84 8.15 -14.09 1.53
C PHE A 84 6.83 -13.90 2.29
N VAL A 85 6.64 -14.66 3.36
CA VAL A 85 5.42 -14.58 4.19
C VAL A 85 5.30 -13.22 4.89
N LEU A 86 6.43 -12.65 5.32
CA LEU A 86 6.51 -11.29 5.85
C LEU A 86 5.94 -10.26 4.85
N CYS A 87 6.37 -10.35 3.60
CA CYS A 87 5.93 -9.44 2.53
C CYS A 87 4.43 -9.63 2.19
N SER A 88 3.98 -10.87 2.05
CA SER A 88 2.62 -11.21 1.62
C SER A 88 1.56 -10.72 2.62
N ILE A 89 1.69 -11.08 3.90
CA ILE A 89 0.73 -10.66 4.94
C ILE A 89 0.72 -9.13 5.11
N SER A 90 1.91 -8.50 5.11
CA SER A 90 2.02 -7.04 5.19
C SER A 90 1.32 -6.36 4.01
N SER A 91 1.42 -6.94 2.81
CA SER A 91 0.77 -6.41 1.60
C SER A 91 -0.75 -6.50 1.71
N PHE A 92 -1.31 -7.66 2.07
CA PHE A 92 -2.75 -7.82 2.24
C PHE A 92 -3.32 -6.89 3.32
N PHE A 93 -2.61 -6.75 4.44
CA PHE A 93 -3.01 -5.81 5.48
C PHE A 93 -2.96 -4.35 5.00
N THR A 94 -1.94 -3.97 4.24
CA THR A 94 -1.84 -2.62 3.68
C THR A 94 -3.02 -2.32 2.76
N TRP A 95 -3.36 -3.24 1.86
CA TRP A 95 -4.53 -3.10 0.98
C TRP A 95 -5.85 -3.06 1.76
N PHE A 96 -5.98 -3.88 2.81
CA PHE A 96 -7.12 -3.80 3.72
C PHE A 96 -7.26 -2.40 4.35
N CYS A 97 -6.17 -1.83 4.87
CA CYS A 97 -6.16 -0.48 5.44
C CYS A 97 -6.52 0.60 4.41
N ILE A 98 -6.05 0.47 3.16
CA ILE A 98 -6.39 1.39 2.07
C ILE A 98 -7.89 1.33 1.77
N CYS A 99 -8.46 0.14 1.60
CA CYS A 99 -9.89 -0.05 1.35
C CYS A 99 -10.74 0.49 2.52
N MET A 100 -10.35 0.20 3.76
CA MET A 100 -11.03 0.72 4.95
C MET A 100 -10.97 2.25 5.03
N SER A 101 -9.82 2.85 4.73
CA SER A 101 -9.65 4.31 4.70
C SER A 101 -10.55 4.95 3.64
N GLN A 102 -10.65 4.33 2.45
CA GLN A 102 -11.54 4.78 1.39
C GLN A 102 -13.02 4.76 1.81
N ILE A 103 -13.47 3.68 2.46
CA ILE A 103 -14.85 3.57 2.97
C ILE A 103 -15.10 4.66 4.01
N ARG A 104 -14.20 4.82 4.99
CA ARG A 104 -14.34 5.81 6.06
C ARG A 104 -14.34 7.25 5.52
N PHE A 105 -13.49 7.55 4.55
CA PHE A 105 -13.45 8.85 3.88
C PHE A 105 -14.80 9.20 3.23
N ARG A 106 -15.42 8.25 2.52
CA ARG A 106 -16.75 8.45 1.91
C ARG A 106 -17.85 8.58 2.95
N MET A 107 -17.77 7.85 4.05
CA MET A 107 -18.71 7.98 5.17
C MET A 107 -18.56 9.33 5.89
N ALA A 108 -17.34 9.86 5.99
CA ALA A 108 -17.07 11.18 6.57
C ALA A 108 -17.65 12.30 5.70
N LEU A 109 -17.44 12.25 4.38
CA LEU A 109 -18.06 13.18 3.43
C LEU A 109 -19.59 13.23 3.59
N LYS A 110 -20.23 12.05 3.62
CA LYS A 110 -21.68 11.96 3.82
C LYS A 110 -22.12 12.52 5.18
N ALA A 111 -21.36 12.27 6.25
CA ALA A 111 -21.68 12.74 7.59
C ALA A 111 -21.53 14.27 7.75
N GLN A 112 -20.65 14.90 6.98
CA GLN A 112 -20.42 16.35 6.98
C GLN A 112 -21.25 17.10 5.92
N GLY A 113 -22.19 16.42 5.26
CA GLY A 113 -23.07 17.03 4.24
C GLY A 113 -22.38 17.38 2.92
N ARG A 114 -21.16 16.87 2.68
CA ARG A 114 -20.38 17.14 1.47
C ARG A 114 -20.78 16.20 0.33
N SER A 115 -20.76 16.70 -0.91
CA SER A 115 -21.12 15.89 -2.08
C SER A 115 -19.95 15.00 -2.52
N ASN A 116 -20.25 13.82 -3.09
CA ASN A 116 -19.26 13.00 -3.78
C ASN A 116 -18.67 13.71 -5.03
N ASP A 117 -19.28 14.81 -5.48
CA ASP A 117 -18.77 15.65 -6.58
C ASP A 117 -17.52 16.44 -6.21
N GLU A 118 -17.23 16.57 -4.92
CA GLU A 118 -16.04 17.25 -4.40
C GLU A 118 -14.77 16.41 -4.54
N ILE A 119 -14.94 15.11 -4.77
CA ILE A 119 -13.83 14.19 -4.95
C ILE A 119 -13.30 14.32 -6.39
N ALA A 120 -12.00 14.60 -6.52
CA ALA A 120 -11.36 14.73 -7.82
C ALA A 120 -11.55 13.47 -8.69
N TYR A 121 -11.30 12.30 -8.09
CA TYR A 121 -11.43 11.00 -8.73
C TYR A 121 -12.52 10.13 -8.08
N LYS A 122 -13.53 9.77 -8.88
CA LYS A 122 -14.62 8.89 -8.43
C LYS A 122 -14.32 7.46 -8.84
N SER A 123 -14.11 6.58 -7.85
CA SER A 123 -14.06 5.12 -8.09
C SER A 123 -15.35 4.62 -8.75
N ILE A 124 -15.20 3.79 -9.77
CA ILE A 124 -16.30 3.17 -10.54
C ILE A 124 -17.23 2.37 -9.62
N LEU A 125 -16.66 1.57 -8.71
CA LEU A 125 -17.41 0.69 -7.79
C LEU A 125 -17.76 1.37 -6.46
N GLY A 126 -17.34 2.62 -6.25
CA GLY A 126 -17.67 3.41 -5.07
C GLY A 126 -17.34 2.71 -3.74
N VAL A 127 -18.27 2.76 -2.79
CA VAL A 127 -18.15 2.15 -1.45
C VAL A 127 -18.17 0.62 -1.52
N TYR A 128 -18.96 0.04 -2.44
CA TYR A 128 -19.09 -1.41 -2.60
C TYR A 128 -17.77 -2.06 -3.01
N GLY A 129 -17.02 -1.42 -3.90
CA GLY A 129 -15.67 -1.87 -4.27
C GLY A 129 -14.72 -1.88 -3.07
N GLY A 130 -14.82 -0.88 -2.19
CA GLY A 130 -14.07 -0.85 -0.93
C GLY A 130 -14.45 -2.01 0.00
N ILE A 131 -15.75 -2.27 0.19
CA ILE A 131 -16.24 -3.37 1.05
C ILE A 131 -15.77 -4.72 0.51
N LEU A 132 -15.91 -4.95 -0.80
CA LEU A 132 -15.43 -6.16 -1.45
C LEU A 132 -13.92 -6.32 -1.25
N GLY A 133 -13.14 -5.25 -1.45
CA GLY A 133 -11.69 -5.26 -1.22
C GLY A 133 -11.32 -5.59 0.23
N CYS A 134 -12.04 -5.05 1.22
CA CYS A 134 -11.84 -5.40 2.62
C CYS A 134 -12.15 -6.88 2.90
N VAL A 135 -13.27 -7.39 2.38
CA VAL A 135 -13.67 -8.79 2.56
C VAL A 135 -12.65 -9.73 1.93
N LEU A 136 -12.23 -9.46 0.69
CA LEU A 136 -11.23 -10.27 -0.01
C LEU A 136 -9.88 -10.29 0.72
N ASN A 137 -9.37 -9.13 1.15
CA ASN A 137 -8.11 -9.09 1.90
C ASN A 137 -8.24 -9.77 3.29
N ALA A 138 -9.39 -9.64 3.96
CA ALA A 138 -9.64 -10.35 5.20
C ALA A 138 -9.67 -11.88 5.01
N LEU A 139 -10.28 -12.37 3.92
CA LEU A 139 -10.28 -13.78 3.56
C LEU A 139 -8.87 -14.29 3.22
N LEU A 140 -8.04 -13.49 2.53
CA LEU A 140 -6.64 -13.84 2.26
C LEU A 140 -5.85 -13.98 3.56
N ILE A 141 -5.97 -13.02 4.49
CA ILE A 141 -5.31 -13.10 5.80
C ILE A 141 -5.81 -14.31 6.60
N ALA A 142 -7.12 -14.59 6.58
CA ALA A 142 -7.66 -15.78 7.24
C ALA A 142 -7.16 -17.09 6.61
N GLY A 143 -6.98 -17.11 5.28
CA GLY A 143 -6.40 -18.23 4.55
C GLY A 143 -4.95 -18.48 4.94
N GLU A 144 -4.13 -17.44 5.04
CA GLU A 144 -2.73 -17.54 5.50
C GLU A 144 -2.65 -18.08 6.93
N ILE A 145 -3.49 -17.58 7.85
CA ILE A 145 -3.57 -18.10 9.23
C ILE A 145 -4.02 -19.56 9.25
N TYR A 146 -4.95 -19.96 8.39
CA TYR A 146 -5.40 -21.34 8.30
C TYR A 146 -4.29 -22.27 7.80
N VAL A 147 -3.59 -21.89 6.73
CA VAL A 147 -2.44 -22.67 6.20
C VAL A 147 -1.32 -22.76 7.22
N SER A 148 -1.11 -21.70 8.00
CA SER A 148 -0.15 -21.67 9.10
C SER A 148 -0.53 -22.62 10.24
N ALA A 149 -1.82 -22.73 10.59
CA ALA A 149 -2.30 -23.60 11.68
C ALA A 149 -2.49 -25.08 11.28
N ALA A 150 -2.93 -25.31 10.05
CA ALA A 150 -3.21 -26.62 9.49
C ALA A 150 -2.61 -26.73 8.07
N PRO A 151 -1.27 -26.88 7.97
CA PRO A 151 -0.60 -26.99 6.69
C PRO A 151 -1.05 -28.24 5.93
N VAL A 152 -1.38 -28.08 4.65
CA VAL A 152 -1.90 -29.18 3.83
C VAL A 152 -0.78 -30.19 3.58
N GLY A 153 -0.93 -31.41 4.13
CA GLY A 153 -0.01 -32.53 3.89
C GLY A 153 1.13 -32.67 4.91
N SER A 154 1.15 -31.92 6.00
CA SER A 154 2.11 -32.09 7.11
C SER A 154 1.42 -31.94 8.48
N PRO A 155 1.97 -32.53 9.56
CA PRO A 155 1.42 -32.34 10.90
C PRO A 155 1.59 -30.89 11.36
N SER A 156 0.57 -30.35 12.03
CA SER A 156 0.62 -29.02 12.66
C SER A 156 1.75 -28.96 13.68
N SER A 157 2.75 -28.10 13.46
CA SER A 157 3.82 -27.80 14.41
C SER A 157 3.77 -26.33 14.81
N ALA A 158 4.12 -26.03 16.07
CA ALA A 158 4.18 -24.65 16.55
C ALA A 158 5.23 -23.83 15.80
N GLU A 159 6.34 -24.48 15.39
CA GLU A 159 7.42 -23.87 14.61
C GLU A 159 6.91 -23.38 13.25
N ALA A 160 6.22 -24.24 12.50
CA ALA A 160 5.61 -23.86 11.22
C ALA A 160 4.56 -22.76 11.41
N PHE A 161 3.76 -22.81 12.48
CA PHE A 161 2.80 -21.75 12.76
C PHE A 161 3.50 -20.38 12.92
N PHE A 162 4.55 -20.29 13.74
CA PHE A 162 5.25 -19.03 13.94
C PHE A 162 6.06 -18.57 12.72
N GLU A 163 6.58 -19.50 11.93
CA GLU A 163 7.24 -19.23 10.64
C GLU A 163 6.25 -18.58 9.64
N TYR A 164 5.05 -19.13 9.49
CA TYR A 164 4.03 -18.60 8.59
C TYR A 164 3.20 -17.44 9.16
N CYS A 165 3.27 -17.16 10.47
CA CYS A 165 2.58 -16.03 11.10
C CYS A 165 3.52 -14.91 11.59
N LEU A 166 4.82 -14.96 11.27
CA LEU A 166 5.84 -14.04 11.80
C LEU A 166 5.51 -12.55 11.58
N SER A 167 4.83 -12.24 10.47
CA SER A 167 4.42 -10.89 10.09
C SER A 167 3.46 -10.25 11.11
N ILE A 168 2.60 -11.04 11.76
CA ILE A 168 1.57 -10.54 12.68
C ILE A 168 2.21 -9.96 13.95
N PRO A 169 3.08 -10.69 14.70
CA PRO A 169 3.83 -10.12 15.81
C PRO A 169 4.65 -8.89 15.42
N ILE A 170 5.33 -8.92 14.27
CA ILE A 170 6.14 -7.79 13.79
C ILE A 170 5.26 -6.55 13.58
N MET A 171 4.10 -6.70 12.94
CA MET A 171 3.16 -5.61 12.74
C MET A 171 2.63 -5.05 14.07
N ILE A 172 2.32 -5.92 15.03
CA ILE A 172 1.90 -5.52 16.38
C ILE A 172 3.00 -4.69 17.05
N VAL A 173 4.25 -5.17 17.02
CA VAL A 173 5.40 -4.47 17.59
C VAL A 173 5.61 -3.12 16.92
N VAL A 174 5.57 -3.06 15.58
CA VAL A 174 5.73 -1.80 14.83
C VAL A 174 4.59 -0.82 15.13
N TYR A 175 3.34 -1.30 15.22
CA TYR A 175 2.18 -0.49 15.57
C TYR A 175 2.32 0.11 16.96
N PHE A 176 2.66 -0.70 17.97
CA PHE A 176 2.86 -0.22 19.33
C PHE A 176 4.08 0.69 19.43
N ALA A 177 5.20 0.37 18.79
CA ALA A 177 6.39 1.21 18.76
C ALA A 177 6.07 2.61 18.20
N HIS A 178 5.33 2.67 17.08
CA HIS A 178 4.85 3.94 16.52
C HIS A 178 3.92 4.68 17.49
N ARG A 179 3.02 3.96 18.17
CA ARG A 179 2.09 4.55 19.15
C ARG A 179 2.80 5.11 20.38
N PHE A 180 3.81 4.41 20.90
CA PHE A 180 4.67 4.88 21.99
C PHE A 180 5.46 6.13 21.57
N TYR A 181 6.00 6.14 20.36
CA TYR A 181 6.71 7.28 19.80
C TYR A 181 5.81 8.52 19.67
N ARG A 182 4.63 8.37 19.05
CA ARG A 182 3.66 9.47 18.87
C ARG A 182 3.00 9.93 20.16
N ARG A 183 3.04 9.11 21.23
CA ARG A 183 2.36 9.31 22.52
C ARG A 183 0.86 9.60 22.39
N ASP A 184 0.26 9.25 21.26
CA ASP A 184 -1.07 9.74 20.90
C ASP A 184 -2.19 8.77 21.26
N TRP A 185 -2.19 8.24 22.49
CA TRP A 185 -3.04 7.13 22.90
C TRP A 185 -4.55 7.41 22.81
N LYS A 186 -4.96 8.69 22.79
CA LYS A 186 -6.37 9.12 22.78
C LYS A 186 -7.05 9.01 21.41
N HIS A 187 -6.31 9.09 20.30
CA HIS A 187 -6.89 9.05 18.94
C HIS A 187 -6.98 7.62 18.40
N PHE A 188 -7.62 6.69 19.12
CA PHE A 188 -7.82 5.31 18.61
C PHE A 188 -8.94 5.24 17.58
N TYR A 189 -9.94 6.13 17.72
CA TYR A 189 -11.09 6.19 16.84
C TYR A 189 -11.57 7.63 16.66
N ILE A 190 -11.36 8.20 15.48
CA ILE A 190 -11.87 9.54 15.12
C ILE A 190 -13.32 9.38 14.64
N LYS A 191 -14.27 10.14 15.21
CA LYS A 191 -15.65 10.10 14.77
C LYS A 191 -15.77 10.61 13.34
N ARG A 192 -16.72 10.07 12.57
CA ARG A 192 -16.91 10.42 11.15
C ARG A 192 -17.12 11.91 10.89
N SER A 193 -17.74 12.62 11.84
CA SER A 193 -17.97 14.07 11.79
C SER A 193 -16.73 14.92 12.09
N GLU A 194 -15.72 14.33 12.75
CA GLU A 194 -14.49 15.02 13.19
C GLU A 194 -13.29 14.69 12.30
N ILE A 195 -13.48 13.85 11.27
CA ILE A 195 -12.42 13.54 10.30
C ILE A 195 -12.13 14.81 9.50
N ASP A 196 -10.87 15.25 9.53
CA ASP A 196 -10.39 16.36 8.72
C ASP A 196 -10.40 15.97 7.23
N LEU A 197 -11.16 16.73 6.44
CA LEU A 197 -11.30 16.57 4.99
C LEU A 197 -10.65 17.71 4.21
N ASP A 198 -10.13 18.73 4.88
CA ASP A 198 -9.66 19.99 4.27
C ASP A 198 -8.14 20.07 4.20
N THR A 199 -7.44 19.52 5.20
CA THR A 199 -5.97 19.53 5.22
C THR A 199 -5.38 18.74 4.04
N GLY A 200 -4.60 19.43 3.21
CA GLY A 200 -3.95 18.84 2.03
C GLY A 200 -4.88 18.62 0.84
N CYS A 201 -6.07 19.24 0.83
CA CYS A 201 -6.95 19.20 -0.32
C CYS A 201 -6.27 19.86 -1.53
N SER A 202 -6.04 19.10 -2.60
CA SER A 202 -5.45 19.60 -3.85
C SER A 202 -6.39 20.49 -4.65
N VAL A 203 -7.70 20.48 -4.31
CA VAL A 203 -8.72 21.26 -4.98
C VAL A 203 -8.83 22.61 -4.28
N GLU A 204 -7.93 23.52 -4.63
CA GLU A 204 -7.84 24.87 -4.07
C GLU A 204 -9.13 25.68 -4.27
N ASN A 205 -9.89 25.37 -5.34
CA ASN A 205 -11.13 26.06 -5.66
C ASN A 205 -12.18 25.09 -6.23
N LEU A 206 -13.07 24.62 -5.34
CA LEU A 206 -14.09 23.61 -5.63
C LEU A 206 -15.02 24.00 -6.77
N GLU A 207 -15.36 25.29 -6.87
CA GLU A 207 -16.24 25.82 -7.91
C GLU A 207 -15.58 25.78 -9.28
N LEU A 208 -14.32 26.20 -9.39
CA LEU A 208 -13.55 26.10 -10.63
C LEU A 208 -13.38 24.64 -11.06
N PHE A 209 -13.14 23.73 -10.12
CA PHE A 209 -13.03 22.30 -10.42
C PHE A 209 -14.36 21.73 -10.96
N LYS A 210 -15.49 22.08 -10.34
CA LYS A 210 -16.83 21.67 -10.84
C LYS A 210 -17.10 22.25 -12.22
N ALA A 211 -16.80 23.54 -12.44
CA ALA A 211 -16.98 24.20 -13.73
C ALA A 211 -16.12 23.58 -14.84
N GLN A 212 -14.85 23.27 -14.55
CA GLN A 212 -13.95 22.58 -15.49
C GLN A 212 -14.48 21.19 -15.87
N LYS A 213 -14.94 20.42 -14.88
CA LYS A 213 -15.48 19.07 -15.09
C LYS A 213 -16.78 19.08 -15.91
N GLU A 214 -17.61 20.10 -15.69
CA GLU A 214 -18.83 20.29 -16.47
C GLU A 214 -18.54 20.76 -17.90
N ALA A 215 -17.64 21.71 -18.08
CA ALA A 215 -17.18 22.14 -19.40
C ALA A 215 -16.56 20.99 -20.19
N GLU A 216 -15.77 20.14 -19.52
CA GLU A 216 -15.21 18.94 -20.12
C GLU A 216 -16.30 17.92 -20.50
N LYS A 217 -17.29 17.70 -19.64
CA LYS A 217 -18.43 16.81 -19.93
C LYS A 217 -19.22 17.31 -21.13
N GLN A 218 -19.44 18.62 -21.25
CA GLN A 218 -20.11 19.25 -22.39
C GLN A 218 -19.28 19.13 -23.67
N LEU A 219 -17.95 19.32 -23.59
CA LEU A 219 -17.02 19.11 -24.70
C LEU A 219 -17.01 17.64 -25.18
N ILE A 220 -17.00 16.68 -24.26
CA ILE A 220 -17.10 15.26 -24.63
C ILE A 220 -18.47 14.97 -25.26
N ALA A 221 -19.54 15.52 -24.70
CA ALA A 221 -20.90 15.31 -25.20
C ALA A 221 -21.05 15.80 -26.65
N SER A 222 -20.46 16.95 -26.99
CA SER A 222 -20.47 17.54 -28.33
C SER A 222 -19.59 16.81 -29.35
N LYS A 223 -18.66 15.94 -28.89
CA LYS A 223 -17.77 15.20 -29.78
C LYS A 223 -18.40 13.91 -30.36
N PRO A 224 -17.96 13.49 -31.56
CA PRO A 224 -18.48 12.30 -32.24
C PRO A 224 -18.18 11.00 -31.46
N PHE A 225 -18.93 9.94 -31.78
CA PHE A 225 -18.85 8.64 -31.11
C PHE A 225 -17.44 8.01 -31.14
N TYR A 226 -16.70 8.15 -32.26
CA TYR A 226 -15.33 7.62 -32.36
C TYR A 226 -14.36 8.26 -31.36
N TYR A 227 -14.52 9.55 -31.06
CA TYR A 227 -13.68 10.26 -30.10
C TYR A 227 -13.96 9.80 -28.66
N LYS A 228 -15.22 9.48 -28.35
CA LYS A 228 -15.62 8.93 -27.05
C LYS A 228 -15.02 7.54 -26.81
N ILE A 229 -15.00 6.70 -27.85
CA ILE A 229 -14.32 5.40 -27.79
C ILE A 229 -12.82 5.60 -27.64
N TYR A 230 -12.17 6.37 -28.50
CA TYR A 230 -10.73 6.62 -28.43
C TYR A 230 -10.29 7.07 -27.02
N ARG A 231 -10.98 8.06 -26.44
CA ARG A 231 -10.70 8.58 -25.09
C ARG A 231 -11.01 7.60 -23.96
N PHE A 232 -11.89 6.63 -24.16
CA PHE A 232 -12.13 5.61 -23.14
C PHE A 232 -10.95 4.62 -23.06
N TRP A 233 -10.27 4.39 -24.17
CA TRP A 233 -9.16 3.42 -24.28
C TRP A 233 -7.76 4.04 -24.24
N CYS A 234 -7.63 5.35 -24.49
CA CYS A 234 -6.40 6.14 -24.45
C CYS A 234 -6.52 7.29 -23.47
#